data_AF-Q07TG3-F1
#
_entry.id   AF-Q07TG3-F1
#
_cell.length_a   1.000
_cell.length_b   1.000
_cell.length_c   1.000
_cell.angle_alpha   90.00
_cell.angle_beta   90.00
_cell.angle_gamma   90.00
#
_symmetry.space_group_name_H-M   'P 1'
#
loop_
_entity.id
_entity.type
_entity.pdbx_description
1 polymer ?
#
loop_
_entity_poly.entity_id
_entity_poly.type
_entity_poly.pdbx_seq_one_letter_code
_entity_poly.pdbx_strand_id
1 'polypeptide(L)'
;MSLSADALYKMSDVEILAAYGEARRQFVEKKFARDTHRARLEWIRAKMFVGSSGGVTERNMAIDVSEEIARKGQELREMTRDLDLLKIDADLIAIVIRSRSASSPASSQGEDQNDGDHSEREDHSG
;
A
#
# COMPACT_ATOMS: atom_id res chain seq x y z
N MET A 1 1.28 5.73 11.44
CA MET A 1 2.37 6.46 12.12
C MET A 1 2.86 7.45 11.10
N SER A 2 2.73 8.75 11.30
CA SER A 2 3.22 9.70 10.29
C SER A 2 4.75 9.84 10.41
N LEU A 3 5.49 9.01 9.66
CA LEU A 3 6.93 9.19 9.50
C LEU A 3 7.16 10.28 8.44
N SER A 4 8.02 11.25 8.73
CA SER A 4 8.39 12.25 7.73
C SER A 4 9.26 11.64 6.63
N ALA A 5 9.21 12.22 5.43
CA ALA A 5 10.05 11.80 4.31
C ALA A 5 11.55 11.80 4.69
N ASP A 6 12.00 12.84 5.41
CA ASP A 6 13.39 12.93 5.88
C ASP A 6 13.77 11.82 6.86
N ALA A 7 12.84 11.41 7.73
CA ALA A 7 13.08 10.30 8.65
C ALA A 7 13.21 8.98 7.87
N LEU A 8 12.33 8.75 6.90
CA LEU A 8 12.37 7.57 6.02
C LEU A 8 13.67 7.51 5.20
N TYR A 9 14.16 8.65 4.72
CA TYR A 9 15.39 8.72 3.93
C TYR A 9 16.64 8.34 4.74
N LYS A 10 16.62 8.60 6.05
CA LYS A 10 17.73 8.29 6.97
C LYS A 10 17.72 6.85 7.51
N MET A 11 16.63 6.10 7.32
CA MET A 11 16.54 4.70 7.76
C MET A 11 17.53 3.82 6.98
N SER A 12 18.03 2.76 7.61
CA SER A 12 18.73 1.70 6.88
C SER A 12 17.80 0.98 5.90
N ASP A 13 18.38 0.27 4.92
CA ASP A 13 17.59 -0.50 3.93
C ASP A 13 16.71 -1.56 4.61
N VAL A 14 17.22 -2.21 5.66
CA VAL A 14 16.45 -3.22 6.41
C VAL A 14 15.27 -2.58 7.14
N GLU A 15 15.49 -1.44 7.79
CA GLU A 15 14.44 -0.73 8.53
C GLU A 15 13.34 -0.20 7.60
N ILE A 16 13.69 0.39 6.46
CA ILE A 16 12.68 0.94 5.53
C ILE A 16 11.86 -0.17 4.87
N LEU A 17 12.47 -1.32 4.57
CA LEU A 17 11.75 -2.50 4.06
C LEU A 17 10.81 -3.10 5.11
N ALA A 18 11.25 -3.19 6.37
CA ALA A 18 10.40 -3.62 7.47
C ALA A 18 9.20 -2.68 7.69
N ALA A 19 9.46 -1.36 7.68
CA ALA A 19 8.41 -0.34 7.79
C ALA A 19 7.41 -0.42 6.63
N TYR A 20 7.90 -0.64 5.40
CA TYR A 20 7.03 -0.83 4.24
C TYR A 20 6.16 -2.08 4.36
N GLY A 21 6.74 -3.21 4.79
CA GLY A 21 6.03 -4.46 5.00
C GLY A 21 4.90 -4.30 6.03
N GLU A 22 5.19 -3.63 7.15
CA GLU A 22 4.22 -3.36 8.19
C GLU A 22 3.10 -2.41 7.71
N ALA A 23 3.44 -1.32 7.01
CA ALA A 23 2.45 -0.40 6.44
C ALA A 23 1.51 -1.10 5.46
N ARG A 24 2.06 -1.97 4.58
CA ARG A 24 1.23 -2.77 3.65
C ARG A 24 0.34 -3.75 4.40
N ARG A 25 0.85 -4.44 5.42
CA ARG A 25 0.07 -5.39 6.24
C ARG A 25 -1.12 -4.68 6.86
N GLN A 26 -0.89 -3.57 7.56
CA GLN A 26 -1.95 -2.76 8.17
C GLN A 26 -2.96 -2.26 7.14
N PHE A 27 -2.50 -1.77 5.98
CA PHE A 27 -3.39 -1.34 4.90
C PHE A 27 -4.30 -2.47 4.42
N VAL A 28 -3.75 -3.67 4.17
CA VAL A 28 -4.54 -4.81 3.68
C VAL A 28 -5.56 -5.27 4.74
N GLU A 29 -5.16 -5.36 6.00
CA GLU A 29 -6.04 -5.77 7.10
C GLU A 29 -7.20 -4.78 7.29
N LYS A 30 -6.90 -3.47 7.34
CA LYS A 30 -7.95 -2.45 7.46
C LYS A 30 -8.81 -2.35 6.21
N LYS A 31 -8.25 -2.56 5.02
CA LYS A 31 -9.01 -2.64 3.77
C LYS A 31 -10.03 -3.77 3.84
N PHE A 32 -9.60 -4.96 4.25
CA PHE A 32 -10.49 -6.11 4.39
C PHE A 32 -11.62 -5.85 5.41
N ALA A 33 -11.29 -5.25 6.56
CA ALA A 33 -12.29 -4.89 7.56
C ALA A 33 -13.32 -3.88 7.01
N ARG A 34 -12.85 -2.82 6.32
CA ARG A 34 -13.69 -1.78 5.70
C ARG A 34 -14.59 -2.34 4.61
N ASP A 35 -14.05 -3.21 3.75
CA ASP A 35 -14.82 -3.85 2.68
C ASP A 35 -15.87 -4.81 3.24
N THR A 36 -15.55 -5.54 4.32
CA THR A 36 -16.51 -6.37 5.06
C THR A 36 -17.63 -5.53 5.68
N HIS A 37 -17.30 -4.39 6.28
CA HIS A 37 -18.30 -3.48 6.86
C HIS A 37 -19.21 -2.87 5.78
N ARG A 38 -18.64 -2.50 4.63
CA ARG A 38 -19.42 -2.04 3.47
C ARG A 38 -20.43 -3.09 3.03
N ALA A 39 -19.97 -4.33 2.82
CA ALA A 39 -20.86 -5.42 2.40
C ALA A 39 -21.98 -5.70 3.43
N ARG A 40 -21.67 -5.64 4.73
CA ARG A 40 -22.67 -5.78 5.79
C ARG A 40 -23.69 -4.64 5.78
N LEU A 41 -23.27 -3.41 5.52
CA LEU A 41 -24.18 -2.27 5.43
C LEU A 41 -25.15 -2.43 4.26
N GLU A 42 -24.64 -2.81 3.08
CA GLU A 42 -25.49 -3.10 1.92
C GLU A 42 -26.46 -4.25 2.19
N TRP A 43 -26.02 -5.30 2.88
CA TRP A 43 -26.91 -6.38 3.28
C TRP A 43 -28.03 -5.92 4.21
N ILE A 44 -27.74 -5.05 5.18
CA ILE A 44 -28.77 -4.51 6.09
C ILE A 44 -29.76 -3.65 5.31
N ARG A 45 -29.29 -2.78 4.41
CA ARG A 45 -30.16 -1.97 3.52
C ARG A 45 -31.10 -2.87 2.71
N ALA A 46 -30.56 -3.92 2.10
CA ALA A 46 -31.36 -4.89 1.34
C ALA A 46 -32.40 -5.60 2.21
N LYS A 47 -32.02 -6.04 3.42
CA LYS A 47 -32.97 -6.66 4.36
C LYS A 47 -34.09 -5.71 4.77
N MET A 48 -33.77 -4.45 5.06
CA MET A 48 -34.79 -3.45 5.38
C MET A 48 -35.72 -3.24 4.18
N PHE A 49 -35.17 -3.10 2.97
CA PHE A 49 -35.96 -2.93 1.76
C PHE A 49 -36.96 -4.07 1.52
N VAL A 50 -36.55 -5.31 1.75
CA VAL A 50 -37.41 -6.49 1.57
C VAL A 50 -38.41 -6.64 2.72
N GLY A 51 -38.02 -6.27 3.94
CA GLY A 51 -38.88 -6.34 5.13
C GLY A 51 -39.90 -5.20 5.26
N SER A 52 -39.69 -4.09 4.57
CA SER A 52 -40.61 -2.95 4.55
C SER A 52 -41.76 -3.17 3.55
N SER A 53 -42.94 -2.69 3.91
CA SER A 53 -44.11 -2.62 3.04
C SER A 53 -44.13 -1.31 2.23
N GLY A 54 -44.84 -1.31 1.10
CA GLY A 54 -45.05 -0.11 0.28
C GLY A 54 -44.34 -0.13 -1.07
N GLY A 55 -44.49 0.97 -1.81
CA GLY A 55 -43.83 1.17 -3.11
C GLY A 55 -42.30 1.23 -2.99
N VAL A 56 -41.58 1.13 -4.11
CA VAL A 56 -40.10 1.22 -4.13
C VAL A 56 -39.63 2.54 -3.49
N THR A 57 -40.30 3.64 -3.80
CA THR A 57 -39.99 4.98 -3.27
C THR A 57 -40.14 5.04 -1.74
N GLU A 58 -41.25 4.53 -1.21
CA GLU A 58 -41.54 4.54 0.23
C GLU A 58 -40.52 3.72 1.01
N ARG A 59 -40.14 2.55 0.46
CA ARG A 59 -39.15 1.66 1.07
C ARG A 59 -37.74 2.25 1.05
N ASN A 60 -37.34 2.90 -0.05
CA ASN A 60 -36.06 3.62 -0.10
C ASN A 60 -36.03 4.78 0.89
N MET A 61 -37.11 5.56 0.98
CA MET A 61 -37.19 6.66 1.95
C MET A 61 -37.07 6.16 3.39
N ALA A 62 -37.70 5.03 3.73
CA ALA A 62 -37.57 4.41 5.06
C ALA A 62 -36.12 3.99 5.40
N ILE A 63 -35.34 3.57 4.40
CA ILE A 63 -33.92 3.22 4.57
C ILE A 63 -33.08 4.47 4.73
N ASP A 64 -33.34 5.51 3.92
CA ASP A 64 -32.56 6.74 3.93
C ASP A 64 -32.70 7.53 5.24
N VAL A 65 -33.88 7.51 5.85
CA VAL A 65 -34.13 8.14 7.17
C VAL A 65 -33.70 7.26 8.35
N SER A 66 -33.19 6.05 8.10
CA SER A 66 -32.75 5.15 9.16
C SER A 66 -31.48 5.65 9.85
N GLU A 67 -31.59 6.00 11.13
CA GLU A 67 -30.47 6.43 11.96
C GLU A 67 -29.36 5.36 12.05
N GLU A 68 -29.73 4.08 12.14
CA GLU A 68 -28.75 2.99 12.19
C GLU A 68 -27.92 2.92 10.90
N ILE A 69 -28.56 3.05 9.73
CA ILE A 69 -27.88 3.06 8.43
C ILE A 69 -26.99 4.30 8.31
N ALA A 70 -27.47 5.46 8.75
CA ALA A 70 -26.70 6.70 8.74
C ALA A 70 -25.43 6.59 9.62
N ARG A 71 -25.57 6.06 10.84
CA ARG A 71 -24.47 5.84 11.79
C ARG A 71 -23.43 4.86 11.25
N LYS A 72 -23.85 3.69 10.73
CA LYS A 72 -22.93 2.73 10.10
C LYS A 72 -22.28 3.27 8.83
N GLY A 73 -23.00 4.11 8.08
CA GLY A 73 -22.44 4.86 6.95
C GLY A 73 -21.34 5.83 7.38
N GLN A 74 -21.50 6.47 8.55
CA GLN A 74 -20.47 7.33 9.13
C GLN A 74 -19.23 6.55 9.56
N GLU A 75 -19.40 5.42 10.27
CA GLU A 75 -18.29 4.52 10.62
C GLU A 75 -17.51 4.09 9.37
N LEU A 76 -18.22 3.75 8.27
CA LEU A 76 -17.56 3.36 7.02
C LEU A 76 -16.74 4.50 6.39
N ARG A 77 -17.19 5.76 6.52
CA ARG A 77 -16.43 6.93 6.08
C ARG A 77 -15.16 7.12 6.90
N GLU A 78 -15.24 6.95 8.21
CA GLU A 78 -14.08 7.01 9.12
C GLU A 78 -13.07 5.91 8.80
N MET A 79 -13.52 4.67 8.63
CA MET A 79 -12.67 3.57 8.19
C MET A 79 -12.01 3.83 6.83
N THR A 80 -12.72 4.48 5.91
CA THR A 80 -12.17 4.84 4.59
C THR A 80 -11.06 5.89 4.74
N ARG A 81 -11.31 6.94 5.53
CA ARG A 81 -10.30 7.96 5.82
C ARG A 81 -9.04 7.35 6.46
N ASP A 82 -9.21 6.49 7.46
CA ASP A 82 -8.10 5.82 8.13
C ASP A 82 -7.30 4.93 7.17
N LEU A 83 -7.99 4.29 6.22
CA LEU A 83 -7.34 3.51 5.18
C LEU A 83 -6.56 4.39 4.20
N ASP A 84 -7.10 5.54 3.81
CA ASP A 84 -6.44 6.49 2.92
C ASP A 84 -5.14 7.01 3.55
N LEU A 85 -5.15 7.30 4.87
CA LEU A 85 -3.93 7.66 5.60
C LEU A 85 -2.89 6.54 5.59
N LEU A 86 -3.27 5.29 5.82
CA LEU A 86 -2.35 4.15 5.71
C LEU A 86 -1.82 3.94 4.29
N LYS A 87 -2.65 4.21 3.29
CA LYS A 87 -2.24 4.14 1.88
C LYS A 87 -1.18 5.18 1.57
N ILE A 88 -1.37 6.41 2.03
CA ILE A 88 -0.41 7.49 1.92
C ILE A 88 0.91 7.10 2.59
N ASP A 89 0.88 6.59 3.82
CA ASP A 89 2.08 6.12 4.53
C ASP A 89 2.83 5.06 3.70
N ALA A 90 2.13 4.03 3.20
CA ALA A 90 2.73 2.98 2.39
C ALA A 90 3.32 3.50 1.06
N ASP A 91 2.63 4.43 0.40
CA ASP A 91 3.08 5.01 -0.87
C ASP A 91 4.27 5.94 -0.68
N LEU A 92 4.30 6.72 0.40
CA LEU A 92 5.45 7.55 0.75
C LEU A 92 6.70 6.69 0.96
N ILE A 93 6.59 5.59 1.72
CA ILE A 93 7.71 4.67 1.93
C ILE A 93 8.16 4.04 0.60
N ALA A 94 7.22 3.59 -0.24
CA ALA A 94 7.53 3.02 -1.55
C ALA A 94 8.25 4.02 -2.47
N ILE A 95 7.86 5.29 -2.45
CA ILE A 95 8.53 6.36 -3.20
C ILE A 95 9.96 6.52 -2.69
N VAL A 96 10.18 6.60 -1.38
CA VAL A 96 11.53 6.76 -0.79
C VAL A 96 12.43 5.57 -1.16
N ILE A 97 11.93 4.33 -1.08
CA ILE A 97 12.67 3.14 -1.52
C ILE A 97 13.10 3.28 -2.98
N ARG A 98 12.15 3.61 -3.87
CA ARG A 98 12.44 3.76 -5.30
C ARG A 98 13.45 4.87 -5.58
N SER A 99 13.33 6.00 -4.89
CA SER A 99 14.26 7.14 -5.03
C SER A 99 15.67 6.79 -4.59
N ARG A 100 15.84 6.02 -3.49
CA ARG A 100 17.14 5.54 -3.04
C ARG A 100 17.76 4.56 -4.04
N SER A 101 16.97 3.64 -4.58
CA SER A 101 17.45 2.69 -5.59
C SER A 101 17.86 3.37 -6.90
N ALA A 102 17.16 4.42 -7.32
CA ALA A 102 17.54 5.21 -8.50
C ALA A 102 18.80 6.06 -8.30
N SER A 103 19.16 6.35 -7.04
CA SER A 103 20.33 7.15 -6.67
C SER A 103 21.58 6.32 -6.41
N SER A 104 21.45 4.99 -6.33
CA SER A 104 22.60 4.09 -6.27
C SER A 104 23.16 3.96 -7.68
N PRO A 105 24.40 4.42 -7.96
CA PRO A 105 25.06 4.05 -9.19
C PRO A 105 25.08 2.52 -9.23
N ALA A 106 24.82 1.93 -10.39
CA ALA A 106 25.17 0.54 -10.63
C ALA A 106 26.69 0.40 -10.55
N SER A 107 27.23 0.23 -9.34
CA SER A 107 28.64 -0.05 -9.11
C SER A 107 28.79 -1.44 -8.53
N SER A 108 29.58 -2.25 -9.24
CA SER A 108 30.06 -3.62 -8.95
C SER A 108 29.27 -4.78 -9.57
N GLN A 109 29.26 -4.86 -10.90
CA GLN A 109 29.33 -6.16 -11.58
C GLN A 109 30.73 -6.29 -12.19
N GLY A 110 31.64 -6.92 -11.43
CA GLY A 110 32.84 -7.59 -11.92
C GLY A 110 34.09 -6.73 -12.18
N GLU A 111 34.80 -6.36 -11.13
CA GLU A 111 36.27 -6.32 -11.20
C GLU A 111 36.76 -7.76 -11.37
N ASP A 112 37.14 -8.14 -12.59
CA ASP A 112 38.06 -9.25 -12.86
C ASP A 112 38.81 -8.93 -14.17
N GLN A 113 39.60 -7.84 -14.11
CA GLN A 113 40.63 -7.53 -15.09
C GLN A 113 41.88 -7.12 -14.32
N ASN A 114 42.52 -8.10 -13.68
CA ASN A 114 43.94 -8.02 -13.40
C ASN A 114 44.53 -9.42 -13.47
N ASP A 115 45.13 -9.74 -14.61
CA ASP A 115 46.50 -10.23 -14.62
C ASP A 115 47.06 -10.01 -16.03
N GLY A 116 47.87 -8.97 -16.15
CA GLY A 116 48.85 -8.89 -17.21
C GLY A 116 49.96 -9.89 -16.91
N ASP A 117 50.21 -10.82 -17.83
CA ASP A 117 51.54 -11.38 -18.00
C ASP A 117 52.00 -11.15 -19.43
N HIS A 118 53.06 -10.36 -19.52
CA HIS A 118 53.87 -10.13 -20.70
C HIS A 118 54.57 -11.44 -21.06
N SER A 119 54.40 -11.93 -22.28
CA SER A 119 55.48 -12.68 -22.95
C SER A 119 55.36 -12.50 -24.45
N GLU A 120 56.11 -11.51 -24.93
CA GLU A 120 56.63 -11.46 -26.28
C GLU A 120 57.31 -12.80 -26.58
N ARG A 121 56.89 -13.48 -27.66
CA ARG A 121 57.72 -14.47 -28.33
C ARG A 121 57.90 -14.02 -29.76
N GLU A 122 59.08 -13.44 -29.98
CA GLU A 122 59.69 -13.22 -31.28
C GLU A 122 59.82 -14.53 -32.07
N ASP A 123 59.70 -14.38 -33.38
CA ASP A 123 60.14 -15.30 -34.43
C ASP A 123 61.47 -15.99 -34.11
N HIS A 124 61.58 -17.29 -34.37
CA HIS A 124 62.83 -17.91 -34.85
C HIS A 124 62.49 -18.95 -35.93
N SER A 125 63.06 -18.71 -37.10
CA SER A 125 63.06 -19.52 -38.32
C SER A 125 63.55 -20.96 -38.12
N GLY A 126 62.99 -21.87 -38.91
CA GLY A 126 63.47 -23.24 -39.15
C GLY A 126 62.73 -23.89 -40.29
#